data_AF-A0A9E6BRX5-F1
#
_entry.id   AF-A0A9E6BRX5-F1
#
_cell.length_a   1.000
_cell.length_b   1.000
_cell.length_c   1.000
_cell.angle_alpha   90.00
_cell.angle_beta   90.00
_cell.angle_gamma   90.00
#
_symmetry.space_group_name_H-M   'P 1'
#
loop_
_entity.id
_entity.type
_entity.pdbx_description
1 polymer ?
#
loop_
_entity_poly.entity_id
_entity_poly.type
_entity_poly.pdbx_seq_one_letter_code
_entity_poly.pdbx_strand_id
1 'polypeptide(L)'
;MRKLRTLDLSGTDVTDRGLECLSGLVNLESLNLSGTEVTDRGTHHLKGLRKLNWLNLQNTAVTAAGLRRLQAALPACEILSSTAQAQR
;
A
#
# COMPACT_ATOMS: atom_id res chain seq x y z
N MET A 1 2.58 -3.13 19.64
CA MET A 1 3.54 -2.34 18.84
C MET A 1 2.81 -1.26 18.02
N ARG A 2 2.50 -0.09 18.61
CA ARG A 2 1.69 0.97 17.97
C ARG A 2 2.47 2.25 17.62
N LYS A 3 3.79 2.21 17.67
CA LYS A 3 4.64 3.40 17.43
C LYS A 3 5.33 3.41 16.08
N LEU A 4 5.22 2.34 15.29
CA LEU A 4 5.87 2.24 13.99
C LEU A 4 5.22 3.24 13.02
N ARG A 5 6.05 4.08 12.40
CA ARG A 5 5.64 5.10 11.42
C ARG A 5 6.12 4.78 10.01
N THR A 6 7.26 4.12 9.89
CA THR A 6 7.85 3.74 8.60
C THR A 6 8.08 2.24 8.59
N LEU A 7 7.70 1.59 7.50
CA LEU A 7 7.94 0.17 7.28
C LEU A 7 8.36 -0.04 5.83
N ASP A 8 9.54 -0.64 5.65
CA ASP A 8 10.04 -1.06 4.34
C ASP A 8 9.99 -2.58 4.22
N LEU A 9 9.26 -3.07 3.22
CA LEU A 9 9.12 -4.47 2.85
C LEU A 9 9.48 -4.68 1.37
N SER A 10 10.17 -3.72 0.76
CA SER A 10 10.49 -3.81 -0.67
C SER A 10 11.38 -5.01 -0.99
N GLY A 11 11.09 -5.67 -2.11
CA GLY A 11 11.81 -6.85 -2.58
C GLY A 11 11.68 -8.08 -1.68
N THR A 12 10.66 -8.14 -0.82
CA THR A 12 10.34 -9.31 0.01
C THR A 12 9.19 -10.12 -0.56
N ASP A 13 9.04 -11.37 -0.12
CA ASP A 13 7.96 -12.29 -0.53
C ASP A 13 6.62 -11.99 0.17
N VAL A 14 6.34 -10.72 0.48
CA VAL A 14 5.08 -10.32 1.10
C VAL A 14 3.94 -10.48 0.10
N THR A 15 2.93 -11.24 0.50
CA THR A 15 1.69 -11.48 -0.25
C THR A 15 0.51 -10.72 0.36
N ASP A 16 -0.66 -10.81 -0.28
CA ASP A 16 -1.92 -10.27 0.26
C ASP A 16 -2.20 -10.70 1.71
N ARG A 17 -1.87 -11.96 2.05
CA ARG A 17 -2.02 -12.49 3.40
C ARG A 17 -1.04 -11.86 4.39
N GLY A 18 0.16 -11.52 3.94
CA GLY A 18 1.15 -10.80 4.75
C GLY A 18 0.67 -9.41 5.17
N LEU A 19 -0.16 -8.75 4.35
CA LEU A 19 -0.71 -7.43 4.66
C LEU A 19 -1.76 -7.45 5.77
N GLU A 20 -2.37 -8.59 6.08
CA GLU A 20 -3.34 -8.71 7.20
C GLU A 20 -2.71 -8.27 8.52
N CYS A 21 -1.46 -8.66 8.75
CA CYS A 21 -0.67 -8.31 9.93
C CYS A 21 -0.39 -6.80 10.05
N LEU A 22 -0.49 -6.04 8.95
CA LEU A 22 -0.23 -4.60 8.96
C LEU A 22 -1.44 -3.78 9.39
N SER A 23 -2.65 -4.35 9.37
CA SER A 23 -3.90 -3.65 9.69
C SER A 23 -3.92 -3.00 11.09
N GLY A 24 -3.16 -3.56 12.05
CA GLY A 24 -3.01 -3.02 13.40
C GLY A 24 -2.03 -1.84 13.54
N LEU A 25 -1.27 -1.53 12.49
CA LEU A 25 -0.26 -0.46 12.47
C LEU A 25 -0.88 0.90 12.16
N VAL A 26 -1.93 1.27 12.90
CA VAL A 26 -2.75 2.48 12.66
C VAL A 26 -1.99 3.82 12.71
N ASN A 27 -0.72 3.81 13.13
CA ASN A 27 0.16 4.98 13.15
C ASN A 27 1.20 4.98 12.03
N LEU A 28 1.11 4.05 11.08
CA LEU A 28 2.01 3.99 9.93
C LEU A 28 1.74 5.18 9.00
N GLU A 29 2.81 5.84 8.59
CA GLU A 29 2.84 7.04 7.76
C GLU A 29 3.53 6.78 6.42
N SER A 30 4.50 5.86 6.37
CA SER A 30 5.22 5.46 5.17
C SER A 30 5.32 3.94 5.07
N LEU A 31 4.92 3.38 3.92
CA LEU A 31 4.96 1.96 3.63
C LEU A 31 5.54 1.71 2.24
N ASN A 32 6.63 0.96 2.17
CA ASN A 32 7.22 0.51 0.92
C ASN A 32 6.91 -0.97 0.66
N LEU A 33 6.13 -1.26 -0.38
CA LEU A 33 5.78 -2.59 -0.86
C LEU A 33 6.31 -2.83 -2.28
N SER A 34 7.28 -2.04 -2.73
CA SER A 34 7.82 -2.17 -4.09
C SER A 34 8.41 -3.56 -4.34
N GLY A 35 8.07 -4.18 -5.47
CA GLY A 35 8.59 -5.50 -5.83
C GLY A 35 8.11 -6.64 -4.94
N THR A 36 6.90 -6.52 -4.36
CA THR A 36 6.24 -7.57 -3.59
C THR A 36 5.13 -8.25 -4.41
N GLU A 37 4.60 -9.38 -3.92
CA GLU A 37 3.54 -10.16 -4.57
C GLU A 37 2.12 -9.66 -4.22
N VAL A 38 1.99 -8.41 -3.78
CA VAL A 38 0.70 -7.81 -3.41
C VAL A 38 -0.18 -7.59 -4.65
N THR A 39 -1.45 -7.94 -4.53
CA THR A 39 -2.50 -7.76 -5.55
C THR A 39 -3.58 -6.78 -5.08
N ASP A 40 -4.55 -6.49 -5.95
CA ASP A 40 -5.76 -5.74 -5.60
C ASP A 40 -6.47 -6.28 -4.35
N ARG A 41 -6.38 -7.57 -4.06
CA ARG A 41 -7.04 -8.17 -2.88
C ARG A 41 -6.36 -7.69 -1.60
N GLY A 42 -5.03 -7.73 -1.53
CA GLY A 42 -4.26 -7.30 -0.37
C GLY A 42 -4.43 -5.82 -0.01
N THR A 43 -4.70 -4.97 -1.01
CA THR A 43 -4.93 -3.53 -0.78
C THR A 43 -6.10 -3.23 0.17
N HIS A 44 -7.03 -4.17 0.38
CA HIS A 44 -8.11 -4.03 1.35
C HIS A 44 -7.62 -3.86 2.78
N HIS A 45 -6.51 -4.50 3.14
CA HIS A 45 -5.94 -4.42 4.49
C HIS A 45 -5.26 -3.07 4.77
N LEU A 46 -4.93 -2.29 3.74
CA LEU A 46 -4.27 -0.99 3.87
C LEU A 46 -5.24 0.17 4.14
N LYS A 47 -6.54 -0.01 3.85
CA LYS A 47 -7.56 1.06 4.00
C LYS A 47 -7.71 1.58 5.43
N GLY A 48 -7.37 0.77 6.44
CA GLY A 48 -7.40 1.15 7.85
C GLY A 48 -6.23 2.04 8.28
N LEU A 49 -5.18 2.15 7.48
CA LEU A 49 -3.97 2.92 7.76
C LEU A 49 -4.19 4.40 7.45
N ARG A 50 -5.13 5.04 8.14
CA ARG A 50 -5.60 6.41 7.84
C ARG A 50 -4.54 7.50 8.02
N LYS A 51 -3.38 7.19 8.60
CA LYS A 51 -2.24 8.10 8.72
C LYS A 51 -1.18 7.90 7.64
N LEU A 52 -1.40 6.94 6.73
CA LEU A 52 -0.48 6.68 5.65
C LEU A 52 -0.46 7.89 4.70
N ASN A 53 0.70 8.50 4.59
CA ASN A 53 0.96 9.65 3.73
C ASN A 53 1.73 9.24 2.48
N TRP A 54 2.47 8.13 2.54
CA TRP A 54 3.27 7.64 1.42
C TRP A 54 3.18 6.12 1.31
N LEU A 55 2.88 5.63 0.10
CA LEU A 55 2.76 4.23 -0.22
C LEU A 55 3.44 3.94 -1.57
N ASN A 56 4.41 3.02 -1.58
CA ASN A 56 5.03 2.55 -2.82
C ASN A 56 4.54 1.15 -3.18
N LEU A 57 3.94 1.04 -4.37
CA LEU A 57 3.40 -0.18 -4.99
C LEU A 57 4.03 -0.45 -6.37
N GLN A 58 5.18 0.16 -6.68
CA GLN A 58 5.91 -0.14 -7.91
C GLN A 58 6.23 -1.63 -8.02
N ASN A 59 6.15 -2.18 -9.22
CA ASN A 59 6.46 -3.59 -9.49
C ASN A 59 5.64 -4.59 -8.65
N THR A 60 4.39 -4.24 -8.31
CA THR A 60 3.41 -5.14 -7.69
C THR A 60 2.35 -5.57 -8.70
N ALA A 61 1.50 -6.53 -8.33
CA ALA A 61 0.35 -6.96 -9.13
C ALA A 61 -0.92 -6.13 -8.89
N VAL A 62 -0.80 -4.95 -8.26
CA VAL A 62 -1.92 -4.02 -8.08
C VAL A 62 -2.27 -3.35 -9.41
N THR A 63 -3.54 -3.41 -9.78
CA THR A 63 -4.06 -2.85 -11.02
C THR A 63 -4.49 -1.39 -10.85
N ALA A 64 -4.76 -0.70 -11.97
CA ALA A 64 -5.37 0.63 -11.95
C ALA A 64 -6.71 0.68 -11.18
N ALA A 65 -7.47 -0.42 -11.14
CA ALA A 65 -8.71 -0.49 -10.37
C ALA A 65 -8.42 -0.57 -8.86
N GLY A 66 -7.41 -1.34 -8.45
CA GLY A 66 -6.91 -1.38 -7.08
C GLY A 66 -6.44 0.00 -6.60
N LEU A 67 -5.65 0.69 -7.43
CA LEU A 67 -5.16 2.04 -7.12
C LEU A 67 -6.28 3.06 -6.93
N ARG A 68 -7.29 3.08 -7.81
CA ARG A 68 -8.46 3.97 -7.63
C ARG A 68 -9.18 3.72 -6.32
N ARG A 69 -9.31 2.46 -5.91
CA ARG A 69 -9.92 2.09 -4.62
C ARG A 69 -9.06 2.53 -3.43
N LEU A 70 -7.74 2.42 -3.55
CA LEU A 70 -6.81 2.90 -2.53
C LEU A 70 -6.84 4.42 -2.42
N GLN A 71 -6.80 5.16 -3.54
CA GLN A 71 -6.90 6.61 -3.54
C GLN A 71 -8.22 7.09 -2.94
N ALA A 72 -9.33 6.42 -3.23
CA ALA A 72 -10.62 6.75 -2.61
C ALA A 72 -10.64 6.50 -1.08
N ALA A 73 -9.93 5.48 -0.60
CA ALA A 73 -9.84 5.16 0.82
C ALA A 73 -8.83 6.02 1.58
N LEU A 74 -7.74 6.41 0.91
CA LEU A 74 -6.61 7.17 1.46
C LEU A 74 -6.36 8.41 0.59
N PRO A 75 -7.29 9.39 0.57
CA PRO A 75 -7.25 10.51 -0.38
C PRO A 75 -6.06 11.45 -0.19
N ALA A 76 -5.45 11.46 1.00
CA ALA A 76 -4.26 12.27 1.32
C ALA A 76 -2.93 11.50 1.16
N CYS A 77 -2.98 10.20 0.82
CA CYS A 77 -1.78 9.39 0.64
C CYS A 77 -1.23 9.58 -0.77
N GLU A 78 0.07 9.87 -0.85
CA GLU A 78 0.83 9.78 -2.09
C GLU A 78 1.09 8.31 -2.42
N ILE A 79 0.59 7.85 -3.58
CA ILE A 79 0.73 6.47 -4.02
C ILE A 79 1.64 6.42 -5.24
N LEU A 80 2.84 5.86 -5.07
CA LEU A 80 3.76 5.60 -6.17
C LEU A 80 3.47 4.23 -6.77
N SER A 81 3.23 4.15 -8.08
CA SER A 81 2.96 2.90 -8.78
C SER A 81 3.56 2.91 -10.18
N SER A 82 3.91 1.72 -10.70
CA SER A 82 4.42 1.55 -12.07
C SER A 82 3.31 1.42 -13.12
N THR A 83 2.04 1.34 -12.70
CA THR A 83 0.94 1.32 -13.65
C THR A 83 0.85 2.69 -14.30
N ALA A 84 1.02 2.73 -15.62
CA ALA A 84 0.82 3.93 -16.41
C ALA A 84 -0.65 4.40 -16.24
N GLN A 85 -0.89 5.33 -15.31
CA GLN A 85 -2.10 6.13 -15.32
C GLN A 85 -1.77 7.39 -16.09
N ALA A 86 -2.24 7.42 -17.33
CA ALA A 86 -2.32 8.59 -18.17
C ALA A 86 -2.82 9.77 -17.36
N GLN A 87 -1.99 10.81 -17.29
CA GLN A 87 -2.45 12.16 -17.01
C GLN A 87 -3.55 12.49 -18.03
N ARG A 88 -4.70 12.89 -17.53
CA ARG A 88 -5.60 13.80 -18.23
C ARG A 88 -6.00 14.89 -17.27
#